data_AF-A0A165L4J8-F1
#
_entry.id   AF-A0A165L4J8-F1
#
_cell.length_a   1.000
_cell.length_b   1.000
_cell.length_c   1.000
_cell.angle_alpha   90.00
_cell.angle_beta   90.00
_cell.angle_gamma   90.00
#
_symmetry.space_group_name_H-M   'P 1'
#
loop_
_entity.id
_entity.type
_entity.pdbx_description
1 polymer ?
#
loop_
_entity_poly.entity_id
_entity_poly.type
_entity_poly.pdbx_seq_one_letter_code
_entity_poly.pdbx_strand_id
1 'polypeptide(L)'
;MDSREILPDTTTIRYILDTKSLDSHVAPYSPLERLLHYTWHDDFSFYRTPEQAHSSELDAITSLSVDRNPEETDLEISWGDKTLKTSYFPDRHDALATRGDYTEPQPETDDIALIDIFESLTQLSNECNLDIFITERTSLLRNRYEIEHEFCKHKRERLHLMSAREAVEFTGIYFRNNNEFKFYPPADSDRPGTYRIGRTNWCWSLSRLLVPHLSANEYLGSMIDRIESLCVGIDEIGTQHYRGTGNHTDIMVRYHFNNCISLLTGIGDVLALHTRDILDVDVSDRNTNLRVGSNPVLQALKEENEDAWLHVQQNHPFIELLHIFRNDIIHQSGVIKRGPGHTVTGDNMVEWGSHSIWLTTLSEDDREDFKKYYTQLDDSVLPNELMTEWGIITPERESPTITEHTSIDAYQFTKRAVAEMVEFVDEYLRVLGFPNRIRTLTDNDRGLLRRHTVETVAGEGLFPLIDDLDPSELSGPVED
;
A
#
# COMPACT_ATOMS: atom_id res chain seq x y z
N MET A 1 -2.37 -3.33 17.20
CA MET A 1 -2.19 -2.96 15.79
C MET A 1 -2.34 -1.47 15.73
N ASP A 2 -1.29 -0.82 15.31
CA ASP A 2 -1.10 0.59 15.55
C ASP A 2 -0.99 1.29 14.20
N SER A 3 -1.92 2.19 13.90
CA SER A 3 -1.60 3.25 12.97
C SER A 3 -0.36 3.94 13.43
N ARG A 4 0.64 4.00 12.56
CA ARG A 4 1.80 4.82 12.85
C ARG A 4 1.30 6.27 12.90
N GLU A 5 1.32 6.91 14.07
CA GLU A 5 1.08 8.37 14.21
C GLU A 5 2.22 9.12 13.56
N ILE A 6 2.17 9.24 12.23
CA ILE A 6 3.28 9.75 11.43
C ILE A 6 2.95 11.09 10.77
N LEU A 7 1.69 11.31 10.41
CA LEU A 7 1.28 12.48 9.63
C LEU A 7 0.91 13.76 10.41
N PRO A 8 0.43 13.74 11.68
CA PRO A 8 0.10 14.99 12.35
C PRO A 8 1.36 15.87 12.52
N ASP A 9 1.30 17.10 12.03
CA ASP A 9 2.34 18.15 12.22
C ASP A 9 3.72 17.89 11.57
N THR A 10 3.88 16.83 10.77
CA THR A 10 5.11 16.52 10.04
C THR A 10 5.36 17.51 8.90
N THR A 11 6.44 18.29 9.03
CA THR A 11 6.84 19.27 8.00
C THR A 11 7.99 18.79 7.14
N THR A 12 8.90 17.98 7.69
CA THR A 12 10.00 17.38 6.94
C THR A 12 10.19 15.91 7.36
N ILE A 13 10.71 15.11 6.44
CA ILE A 13 10.94 13.68 6.63
C ILE A 13 12.43 13.40 6.39
N ARG A 14 13.06 12.72 7.35
CA ARG A 14 14.44 12.26 7.25
C ARG A 14 14.44 10.73 7.11
N TYR A 15 14.89 10.27 5.95
CA TYR A 15 15.08 8.86 5.67
C TYR A 15 16.52 8.45 6.00
N ILE A 16 16.65 7.42 6.82
CA ILE A 16 17.93 6.79 7.18
C ILE A 16 17.95 5.40 6.55
N LEU A 17 18.85 5.20 5.59
CA LEU A 17 18.92 4.02 4.73
C LEU A 17 19.95 3.02 5.27
N ASP A 18 19.53 1.79 5.59
CA ASP A 18 20.42 0.65 5.87
C ASP A 18 21.10 0.17 4.58
N THR A 19 22.24 0.80 4.25
CA THR A 19 23.00 0.56 3.01
C THR A 19 23.25 -0.91 2.80
N LYS A 20 23.64 -1.65 3.84
CA LYS A 20 23.99 -3.07 3.73
C LYS A 20 22.81 -3.92 3.27
N SER A 21 21.61 -3.63 3.76
CA SER A 21 20.40 -4.36 3.37
C SER A 21 19.82 -3.89 2.03
N LEU A 22 20.01 -2.62 1.68
CA LEU A 22 19.32 -1.97 0.56
C LEU A 22 20.08 -2.00 -0.76
N ASP A 23 21.41 -2.13 -0.75
CA ASP A 23 22.23 -1.96 -1.95
C ASP A 23 21.92 -2.96 -3.06
N SER A 24 21.49 -4.19 -2.72
CA SER A 24 21.04 -5.18 -3.69
C SER A 24 19.59 -4.98 -4.19
N HIS A 25 18.87 -4.02 -3.61
CA HIS A 25 17.46 -3.73 -3.90
C HIS A 25 17.28 -2.48 -4.78
N VAL A 26 18.38 -1.82 -5.14
CA VAL A 26 18.36 -0.74 -6.14
C VAL A 26 18.35 -1.38 -7.54
N ALA A 27 17.17 -1.44 -8.14
CA ALA A 27 16.97 -1.86 -9.52
C ALA A 27 16.07 -0.86 -10.27
N PRO A 28 16.12 -0.82 -11.61
CA PRO A 28 15.22 0.02 -12.39
C PRO A 28 13.76 -0.22 -12.02
N TYR A 29 13.06 0.86 -11.74
CA TYR A 29 11.67 0.96 -11.29
C TYR A 29 11.35 0.29 -9.96
N SER A 30 12.37 -0.16 -9.22
CA SER A 30 12.18 -0.68 -7.86
C SER A 30 11.62 0.40 -6.93
N PRO A 31 10.91 0.01 -5.84
CA PRO A 31 10.45 0.98 -4.85
C PRO A 31 11.58 1.87 -4.32
N LEU A 32 12.75 1.29 -4.04
CA LEU A 32 13.89 2.05 -3.55
C LEU A 32 14.39 3.09 -4.56
N GLU A 33 14.55 2.72 -5.84
CA GLU A 33 14.96 3.68 -6.87
C GLU A 33 13.95 4.83 -7.01
N ARG A 34 12.65 4.50 -7.06
CA ARG A 34 11.57 5.49 -7.12
C ARG A 34 11.60 6.46 -5.95
N LEU A 35 11.86 5.98 -4.74
CA LEU A 35 12.00 6.84 -3.57
C LEU A 35 13.20 7.79 -3.70
N LEU A 36 14.34 7.28 -4.18
CA LEU A 36 15.58 8.05 -4.34
C LEU A 36 15.47 9.14 -5.43
N HIS A 37 14.55 9.01 -6.39
CA HIS A 37 14.22 10.08 -7.34
C HIS A 37 13.69 11.35 -6.67
N TYR A 38 13.32 11.31 -5.39
CA TYR A 38 12.81 12.46 -4.63
C TYR A 38 13.84 13.04 -3.64
N THR A 39 15.11 12.67 -3.76
CA THR A 39 16.22 13.24 -2.97
C THR A 39 16.42 14.75 -3.14
N TRP A 40 15.89 15.33 -4.21
CA TRP A 40 15.89 16.77 -4.47
C TRP A 40 14.77 17.54 -3.75
N HIS A 41 13.80 16.85 -3.15
CA HIS A 41 12.62 17.49 -2.56
C HIS A 41 12.97 18.17 -1.23
N ASP A 42 12.59 19.44 -1.06
CA ASP A 42 12.97 20.24 0.12
C ASP A 42 12.44 19.68 1.45
N ASP A 43 11.31 18.96 1.41
CA ASP A 43 10.72 18.34 2.60
C ASP A 43 11.47 17.07 3.01
N PHE A 44 12.37 16.54 2.19
CA PHE A 44 13.05 15.27 2.45
C PHE A 44 14.55 15.43 2.66
N SER A 45 15.09 14.66 3.59
CA SER A 45 16.52 14.49 3.77
C SER A 45 16.87 13.00 3.79
N PHE A 46 17.94 12.64 3.10
CA PHE A 46 18.38 11.25 2.97
C PHE A 46 19.78 11.11 3.53
N TYR A 47 19.94 10.13 4.42
CA TYR A 47 21.22 9.70 4.95
C TYR A 47 21.33 8.20 4.82
N ARG A 48 22.53 7.69 4.64
CA ARG A 48 22.77 6.25 4.59
C ARG A 48 23.77 5.83 5.66
N THR A 49 23.68 4.58 6.11
CA THR A 49 24.64 4.00 7.06
C THR A 49 26.07 3.96 6.47
N PRO A 50 27.13 3.79 7.30
CA PRO A 50 28.52 3.95 6.90
C PRO A 50 29.05 2.94 5.88
N GLU A 51 28.33 1.86 5.61
CA GLU A 51 28.78 0.79 4.71
C GLU A 51 29.01 1.31 3.29
N GLN A 52 29.87 0.61 2.55
CA GLN A 52 30.15 0.94 1.16
C GLN A 52 28.92 0.63 0.30
N ALA A 53 28.42 1.62 -0.44
CA ALA A 53 27.41 1.44 -1.47
C ALA A 53 28.06 0.99 -2.78
N HIS A 54 27.40 0.11 -3.53
CA HIS A 54 27.81 -0.29 -4.89
C HIS A 54 26.91 0.32 -5.97
N SER A 55 25.66 0.65 -5.63
CA SER A 55 24.76 1.41 -6.49
C SER A 55 25.14 2.89 -6.55
N SER A 56 25.03 3.51 -7.74
CA SER A 56 25.31 4.93 -7.93
C SER A 56 24.34 5.82 -7.17
N GLU A 57 23.10 5.35 -7.04
CA GLU A 57 22.00 6.04 -6.40
C GLU A 57 22.24 6.17 -4.90
N LEU A 58 22.65 5.09 -4.22
CA LEU A 58 23.00 5.15 -2.79
C LEU A 58 24.34 5.84 -2.56
N ASP A 59 25.34 5.65 -3.43
CA ASP A 59 26.64 6.31 -3.26
C ASP A 59 26.53 7.84 -3.27
N ALA A 60 25.57 8.38 -4.03
CA ALA A 60 25.25 9.81 -4.05
C ALA A 60 24.62 10.34 -2.75
N ILE A 61 24.10 9.47 -1.87
CA ILE A 61 23.51 9.84 -0.59
C ILE A 61 24.59 10.09 0.46
N THR A 62 24.38 11.12 1.28
CA THR A 62 25.31 11.46 2.37
C THR A 62 25.42 10.30 3.37
N SER A 63 26.63 9.76 3.52
CA SER A 63 26.92 8.69 4.47
C SER A 63 27.09 9.24 5.89
N LEU A 64 26.50 8.54 6.86
CA LEU A 64 26.78 8.73 8.27
C LEU A 64 28.19 8.21 8.57
N SER A 65 28.93 8.92 9.40
CA SER A 65 30.14 8.41 10.02
C SER A 65 29.83 8.03 11.46
N VAL A 66 30.15 6.79 11.83
CA VAL A 66 29.88 6.20 13.14
C VAL A 66 31.22 5.77 13.73
N ASP A 67 31.67 6.47 14.75
CA ASP A 67 32.86 6.10 15.53
C ASP A 67 32.43 5.55 16.88
N ARG A 68 32.92 4.35 17.19
CA ARG A 68 32.56 3.60 18.41
C ARG A 68 33.82 3.43 19.22
N ASN A 69 33.85 3.93 20.45
CA ASN A 69 34.90 3.63 21.42
C ASN A 69 34.35 2.66 22.49
N PRO A 70 34.58 1.34 22.36
CA PRO A 70 34.05 0.36 23.31
C PRO A 70 34.65 0.48 24.72
N GLU A 71 35.86 1.03 24.85
CA GLU A 71 36.53 1.19 26.14
C GLU A 71 35.96 2.39 26.94
N GLU A 72 35.50 3.42 26.24
CA GLU A 72 34.97 4.66 26.84
C GLU A 72 33.44 4.71 26.86
N THR A 73 32.75 3.68 26.33
CA THR A 73 31.29 3.67 26.15
C THR A 73 30.77 4.87 25.35
N ASP A 74 31.57 5.37 24.41
CA ASP A 74 31.26 6.56 23.62
C ASP A 74 30.89 6.18 22.18
N LEU A 75 29.82 6.78 21.67
CA LEU A 75 29.36 6.72 20.29
C LEU A 75 29.34 8.14 19.72
N GLU A 76 30.11 8.37 18.66
CA GLU A 76 30.06 9.59 17.88
C GLU A 76 29.43 9.31 16.51
N ILE A 77 28.35 10.01 16.19
CA ILE A 77 27.68 9.93 14.89
C ILE A 77 27.79 11.30 14.21
N SER A 78 28.35 11.36 13.01
CA SER A 78 28.48 12.61 12.25
C SER A 78 27.86 12.51 10.86
N TRP A 79 27.27 13.62 10.40
CA TRP A 79 26.66 13.73 9.09
C TRP A 79 26.70 15.19 8.61
N GLY A 80 27.31 15.42 7.44
CA GLY A 80 27.60 16.78 6.98
C GLY A 80 28.47 17.53 7.98
N ASP A 81 27.95 18.65 8.50
CA ASP A 81 28.59 19.51 9.51
C ASP A 81 28.10 19.26 10.96
N LYS A 82 27.24 18.24 11.16
CA LYS A 82 26.65 17.91 12.45
C LYS A 82 27.33 16.69 13.07
N THR A 83 27.42 16.70 14.40
CA THR A 83 27.97 15.59 15.20
C THR A 83 27.10 15.40 16.45
N LEU A 84 26.76 14.15 16.74
CA LEU A 84 26.13 13.69 17.96
C LEU A 84 27.14 12.85 18.75
N LYS A 85 27.23 13.09 20.06
CA LYS A 85 27.94 12.22 20.99
C LYS A 85 26.94 11.64 21.98
N THR A 86 26.90 10.33 22.09
CA THR A 86 26.01 9.59 22.98
C THR A 86 26.77 8.39 23.57
N SER A 87 26.12 7.65 24.46
CA SER A 87 26.72 6.45 25.06
C SER A 87 26.47 5.20 24.23
N TYR A 88 27.47 4.33 24.15
CA TYR A 88 27.44 3.03 23.48
C TYR A 88 27.60 1.90 24.49
N PHE A 89 26.64 0.97 24.54
CA PHE A 89 26.67 -0.16 25.47
C PHE A 89 26.48 -1.50 24.74
N PRO A 90 27.56 -2.13 24.23
CA PRO A 90 27.49 -3.41 23.51
C PRO A 90 26.76 -4.51 24.31
N ASP A 91 27.05 -4.63 25.61
CA ASP A 91 26.42 -5.63 26.48
C ASP A 91 24.90 -5.46 26.56
N ARG A 92 24.39 -4.22 26.40
CA ARG A 92 22.94 -3.95 26.31
C ARG A 92 22.37 -4.52 25.02
N HIS A 93 23.10 -4.45 23.92
CA HIS A 93 22.64 -4.97 22.62
C HIS A 93 22.50 -6.48 22.65
N ASP A 94 23.49 -7.19 23.19
CA ASP A 94 23.43 -8.64 23.40
C ASP A 94 22.26 -9.04 24.31
N ALA A 95 22.05 -8.30 25.40
CA ALA A 95 20.94 -8.56 26.32
C ALA A 95 19.58 -8.32 25.65
N LEU A 96 19.43 -7.29 24.82
CA LEU A 96 18.19 -7.00 24.10
C LEU A 96 17.92 -7.99 22.97
N ALA A 97 18.96 -8.44 22.25
CA ALA A 97 18.84 -9.48 21.23
C ALA A 97 18.38 -10.83 21.82
N THR A 98 18.76 -11.13 23.06
CA THR A 98 18.44 -12.41 23.71
C THR A 98 17.19 -12.41 24.59
N ARG A 99 16.74 -11.25 25.09
CA ARG A 99 15.62 -11.15 26.04
C ARG A 99 14.25 -10.95 25.36
N GLY A 100 14.21 -10.33 24.18
CA GLY A 100 12.95 -10.04 23.49
C GLY A 100 12.21 -11.32 23.09
N ASP A 101 10.88 -11.29 23.14
CA ASP A 101 10.04 -12.39 22.65
C ASP A 101 9.90 -12.29 21.12
N TYR A 102 11.04 -12.39 20.44
CA TYR A 102 11.13 -12.19 19.00
C TYR A 102 10.62 -13.41 18.22
N THR A 103 9.94 -13.12 17.12
CA THR A 103 9.60 -14.11 16.10
C THR A 103 10.78 -14.33 15.16
N GLU A 104 10.94 -15.56 14.70
CA GLU A 104 11.99 -15.92 13.73
C GLU A 104 11.83 -15.14 12.41
N PRO A 105 12.92 -14.71 11.73
CA PRO A 105 14.28 -14.71 12.24
C PRO A 105 14.45 -13.68 13.36
N GLN A 106 15.11 -14.08 14.45
CA GLN A 106 15.37 -13.18 15.58
C GLN A 106 16.41 -12.11 15.21
N PRO A 107 16.32 -10.88 15.76
CA PRO A 107 17.36 -9.86 15.63
C PRO A 107 18.70 -10.31 16.21
N GLU A 108 19.78 -10.08 15.46
CA GLU A 108 21.14 -10.28 15.95
C GLU A 108 21.65 -9.05 16.71
N THR A 109 22.77 -9.16 17.44
CA THR A 109 23.38 -8.01 18.13
C THR A 109 23.66 -6.84 17.20
N ASP A 110 24.10 -7.10 15.97
CA ASP A 110 24.36 -6.07 14.96
C ASP A 110 23.07 -5.35 14.52
N ASP A 111 21.93 -6.06 14.49
CA ASP A 111 20.63 -5.48 14.19
C ASP A 111 20.22 -4.52 15.31
N ILE A 112 20.36 -4.94 16.57
CA ILE A 112 20.06 -4.12 17.75
C ILE A 112 20.98 -2.90 17.84
N ALA A 113 22.27 -3.06 17.54
CA ALA A 113 23.23 -1.95 17.52
C ALA A 113 22.87 -0.90 16.45
N LEU A 114 22.35 -1.34 15.31
CA LEU A 114 21.87 -0.45 14.24
C LEU A 114 20.63 0.35 14.69
N ILE A 115 19.70 -0.31 15.39
CA ILE A 115 18.53 0.37 15.96
C ILE A 115 18.92 1.37 17.05
N ASP A 116 19.92 1.08 17.87
CA ASP A 116 20.42 2.00 18.91
C ASP A 116 21.03 3.28 18.29
N ILE A 117 21.73 3.15 17.15
CA ILE A 117 22.20 4.30 16.37
C ILE A 117 21.03 5.12 15.83
N PHE A 118 20.02 4.45 15.28
CA PHE A 118 18.82 5.13 14.76
C PHE A 118 18.06 5.86 15.88
N GLU A 119 17.81 5.20 17.01
CA GLU A 119 17.18 5.78 18.19
C GLU A 119 17.94 7.01 18.71
N SER A 120 19.27 6.95 18.71
CA SER A 120 20.10 8.09 19.09
C SER A 120 19.93 9.28 18.14
N LEU A 121 19.73 9.02 16.84
CA LEU A 121 19.49 10.07 15.84
C LEU A 121 18.10 10.68 15.95
N THR A 122 17.09 9.92 16.40
CA THR A 122 15.72 10.43 16.55
C THR A 122 15.56 11.36 17.74
N GLN A 123 16.33 11.16 18.82
CA GLN A 123 16.34 12.06 19.98
C GLN A 123 16.77 13.51 19.67
N LEU A 124 17.40 13.74 18.52
CA LEU A 124 17.85 15.06 18.08
C LEU A 124 16.87 15.74 17.11
N SER A 125 15.79 15.07 16.73
CA SER A 125 14.78 15.66 15.87
C SER A 125 14.11 16.84 16.58
N ASN A 126 13.91 17.94 15.86
CA ASN A 126 12.99 18.98 16.31
C ASN A 126 11.57 18.40 16.26
N GLU A 127 10.64 18.91 17.07
CA GLU A 127 9.25 18.43 17.17
C GLU A 127 8.48 18.33 15.82
N CYS A 128 8.98 18.92 14.73
CA CYS A 128 8.35 18.94 13.41
C CYS A 128 9.03 18.04 12.33
N ASN A 129 10.04 17.25 12.72
CA ASN A 129 10.77 16.35 11.83
C ASN A 129 10.41 14.89 12.13
N LEU A 130 10.04 14.15 11.09
CA LEU A 130 9.80 12.71 11.17
C LEU A 130 11.03 11.95 10.70
N ASP A 131 11.50 10.99 11.51
CA ASP A 131 12.63 10.13 11.14
C ASP A 131 12.16 8.72 10.81
N ILE A 132 12.50 8.23 9.61
CA ILE A 132 12.16 6.88 9.14
C ILE A 132 13.44 6.10 8.89
N PHE A 133 13.53 4.91 9.46
CA PHE A 133 14.59 3.95 9.17
C PHE A 133 14.12 2.95 8.12
N ILE A 134 14.81 2.92 6.98
CA ILE A 134 14.51 2.01 5.87
C ILE A 134 15.52 0.86 5.88
N THR A 135 15.02 -0.37 5.95
CA THR A 135 15.83 -1.59 5.94
C THR A 135 15.06 -2.73 5.28
N GLU A 136 15.78 -3.69 4.68
CA GLU A 136 15.21 -4.95 4.17
C GLU A 136 15.59 -6.15 5.06
N ARG A 137 16.08 -5.91 6.28
CA ARG A 137 16.36 -6.98 7.24
C ARG A 137 15.06 -7.54 7.82
N THR A 138 14.73 -8.77 7.43
CA THR A 138 13.56 -9.50 7.95
C THR A 138 13.52 -9.58 9.47
N SER A 139 14.69 -9.76 10.11
CA SER A 139 14.79 -9.84 11.57
C SER A 139 14.32 -8.57 12.26
N LEU A 140 14.60 -7.39 11.68
CA LEU A 140 14.15 -6.10 12.18
C LEU A 140 12.67 -5.85 11.85
N LEU A 141 12.28 -5.99 10.59
CA LEU A 141 10.94 -5.61 10.15
C LEU A 141 9.85 -6.50 10.76
N ARG A 142 10.06 -7.82 10.85
CA ARG A 142 9.09 -8.76 11.45
C ARG A 142 8.93 -8.52 12.96
N ASN A 143 9.98 -8.04 13.62
CA ASN A 143 10.03 -7.80 15.05
C ASN A 143 9.89 -6.32 15.44
N ARG A 144 9.59 -5.42 14.49
CA ARG A 144 9.57 -3.96 14.70
C ARG A 144 8.79 -3.52 15.94
N TYR A 145 7.65 -4.16 16.21
CA TYR A 145 6.84 -3.84 17.41
C TYR A 145 7.52 -4.20 18.72
N GLU A 146 8.15 -5.37 18.79
CA GLU A 146 8.86 -5.81 19.99
C GLU A 146 10.12 -4.96 20.20
N ILE A 147 10.82 -4.64 19.11
CA ILE A 147 11.98 -3.74 19.09
C ILE A 147 11.57 -2.34 19.56
N GLU A 148 10.52 -1.76 18.99
CA GLU A 148 9.95 -0.47 19.41
C GLU A 148 9.58 -0.48 20.89
N HIS A 149 8.92 -1.53 21.37
CA HIS A 149 8.57 -1.65 22.78
C HIS A 149 9.81 -1.68 23.68
N GLU A 150 10.85 -2.44 23.33
CA GLU A 150 12.07 -2.55 24.14
C GLU A 150 12.91 -1.26 24.15
N PHE A 151 12.94 -0.50 23.05
CA PHE A 151 13.70 0.75 22.95
C PHE A 151 12.91 1.98 23.45
N CYS A 152 11.60 2.05 23.19
CA CYS A 152 10.76 3.21 23.46
C CYS A 152 9.81 3.04 24.66
N LYS A 153 9.94 1.99 25.48
CA LYS A 153 9.06 1.69 26.63
C LYS A 153 8.70 2.87 27.53
N HIS A 154 9.59 3.86 27.63
CA HIS A 154 9.47 5.02 28.50
C HIS A 154 9.28 6.34 27.75
N LYS A 155 9.09 6.28 26.43
CA LYS A 155 8.93 7.43 25.54
C LYS A 155 7.59 7.37 24.82
N ARG A 156 7.08 8.52 24.40
CA ARG A 156 5.93 8.60 23.48
C ARG A 156 6.34 8.47 22.02
N GLU A 157 7.64 8.54 21.74
CA GLU A 157 8.23 8.45 20.41
C GLU A 157 8.22 6.99 19.92
N ARG A 158 8.01 6.80 18.63
CA ARG A 158 8.07 5.48 17.97
C ARG A 158 9.29 5.43 17.06
N LEU A 159 9.88 4.25 16.95
CA LEU A 159 10.88 4.02 15.91
C LEU A 159 10.13 3.73 14.62
N HIS A 160 10.25 4.57 13.60
CA HIS A 160 9.53 4.36 12.34
C HIS A 160 10.35 3.44 11.42
N LEU A 161 10.38 2.13 11.73
CA LEU A 161 11.00 1.13 10.86
C LEU A 161 10.08 0.76 9.69
N MET A 162 10.62 0.84 8.47
CA MET A 162 9.90 0.53 7.23
C MET A 162 10.76 -0.26 6.24
N SER A 163 10.14 -1.11 5.44
CA SER A 163 10.72 -1.57 4.17
C SER A 163 10.77 -0.43 3.14
N ALA A 164 11.53 -0.60 2.05
CA ALA A 164 11.55 0.36 0.96
C ALA A 164 10.16 0.53 0.33
N ARG A 165 9.39 -0.57 0.22
CA ARG A 165 8.02 -0.55 -0.28
C ARG A 165 7.10 0.30 0.60
N GLU A 166 7.08 0.04 1.91
CA GLU A 166 6.29 0.83 2.86
C GLU A 166 6.66 2.32 2.83
N ALA A 167 7.96 2.63 2.69
CA ALA A 167 8.44 4.00 2.62
C ALA A 167 7.94 4.72 1.35
N VAL A 168 7.96 4.07 0.18
CA VAL A 168 7.37 4.63 -1.06
C VAL A 168 5.89 4.92 -0.89
N GLU A 169 5.14 3.97 -0.36
CA GLU A 169 3.70 4.12 -0.13
C GLU A 169 3.41 5.32 0.78
N PHE A 170 4.10 5.38 1.92
CA PHE A 170 3.99 6.46 2.87
C PHE A 170 4.34 7.83 2.23
N THR A 171 5.45 7.90 1.52
CA THR A 171 5.93 9.12 0.84
C THR A 171 4.93 9.60 -0.21
N GLY A 172 4.36 8.66 -0.97
CA GLY A 172 3.29 8.96 -1.91
C GLY A 172 2.06 9.56 -1.23
N ILE A 173 1.60 8.96 -0.12
CA ILE A 173 0.46 9.48 0.65
C ILE A 173 0.77 10.87 1.20
N TYR A 174 1.97 11.09 1.73
CA TYR A 174 2.42 12.40 2.20
C TYR A 174 2.31 13.46 1.10
N PHE A 175 2.81 13.19 -0.10
CA PHE A 175 2.71 14.11 -1.23
C PHE A 175 1.26 14.41 -1.62
N ARG A 176 0.43 13.37 -1.76
CA ARG A 176 -0.97 13.54 -2.20
C ARG A 176 -1.82 14.26 -1.17
N ASN A 177 -1.59 14.04 0.13
CA ASN A 177 -2.22 14.78 1.21
C ASN A 177 -1.83 16.29 1.16
N ASN A 178 -0.63 16.61 0.67
CA ASN A 178 -0.17 17.98 0.45
C ASN A 178 -0.49 18.55 -0.95
N ASN A 179 -1.26 17.84 -1.78
CA ASN A 179 -1.55 18.18 -3.18
C ASN A 179 -0.29 18.41 -4.04
N GLU A 180 0.76 17.65 -3.75
CA GLU A 180 2.01 17.64 -4.48
C GLU A 180 2.06 16.44 -5.42
N PHE A 181 2.30 16.70 -6.70
CA PHE A 181 2.38 15.67 -7.75
C PHE A 181 3.50 16.07 -8.71
N LYS A 182 4.74 16.02 -8.19
CA LYS A 182 5.98 16.31 -8.92
C LYS A 182 6.69 14.98 -9.15
N PHE A 183 7.45 14.83 -10.22
CA PHE A 183 8.13 13.56 -10.52
C PHE A 183 9.66 13.65 -10.51
N TYR A 184 10.25 14.76 -10.97
CA TYR A 184 11.71 14.89 -11.06
C TYR A 184 12.13 16.37 -11.11
N PRO A 185 13.42 16.71 -10.84
CA PRO A 185 13.85 18.09 -10.75
C PRO A 185 13.98 18.75 -12.14
N PRO A 186 13.94 20.09 -12.23
CA PRO A 186 14.25 20.79 -13.46
C PRO A 186 15.77 20.68 -13.70
N ALA A 187 16.20 19.68 -14.47
CA ALA A 187 17.58 19.64 -14.94
C ALA A 187 17.81 20.80 -15.93
N ASP A 188 18.90 21.54 -15.75
CA ASP A 188 19.34 22.62 -16.62
C ASP A 188 19.34 22.17 -18.10
N SER A 189 18.30 22.62 -18.84
CA SER A 189 18.02 22.67 -20.30
C SER A 189 18.75 21.70 -21.25
N ASP A 190 18.06 21.00 -22.15
CA ASP A 190 17.36 21.64 -23.28
C ASP A 190 15.83 21.45 -23.34
N ARG A 191 15.24 20.77 -22.35
CA ARG A 191 13.84 20.96 -21.96
C ARG A 191 13.71 20.92 -20.43
N PRO A 192 13.87 22.06 -19.74
CA PRO A 192 13.89 22.11 -18.29
C PRO A 192 12.48 22.24 -17.73
N GLY A 193 12.20 21.48 -16.67
CA GLY A 193 11.03 21.71 -15.83
C GLY A 193 10.80 20.56 -14.86
N THR A 194 10.43 20.88 -13.62
CA THR A 194 9.76 19.92 -12.74
C THR A 194 8.51 19.46 -13.48
N TYR A 195 8.42 18.18 -13.84
CA TYR A 195 7.18 17.64 -14.37
C TYR A 195 6.15 17.65 -13.23
N ARG A 196 5.19 18.58 -13.33
CA ARG A 196 4.08 18.69 -12.40
C ARG A 196 2.81 18.26 -13.12
N ILE A 197 2.12 17.30 -12.53
CA ILE A 197 0.81 16.87 -13.00
C ILE A 197 -0.26 17.38 -12.02
N GLY A 198 -1.46 17.69 -12.50
CA GLY A 198 -2.59 17.97 -11.62
C GLY A 198 -3.20 16.65 -11.11
N ARG A 199 -3.83 16.66 -9.94
CA ARG A 199 -4.53 15.47 -9.38
C ARG A 199 -5.45 14.79 -10.38
N THR A 200 -6.24 15.57 -11.14
CA THR A 200 -7.11 15.03 -12.19
C THR A 200 -6.34 14.25 -13.25
N ASN A 201 -5.24 14.81 -13.75
CA ASN A 201 -4.41 14.13 -14.75
C ASN A 201 -3.68 12.93 -14.16
N TRP A 202 -3.27 12.99 -12.89
CA TRP A 202 -2.69 11.87 -12.17
C TRP A 202 -3.67 10.69 -12.10
N CYS A 203 -4.87 10.90 -11.57
CA CYS A 203 -5.89 9.86 -11.48
C CYS A 203 -6.28 9.31 -12.87
N TRP A 204 -6.39 10.20 -13.86
CA TRP A 204 -6.71 9.84 -15.24
C TRP A 204 -5.63 9.00 -15.92
N SER A 205 -4.35 9.28 -15.65
CA SER A 205 -3.22 8.48 -16.14
C SER A 205 -3.14 7.14 -15.40
N LEU A 206 -3.31 7.16 -14.09
CA LEU A 206 -3.25 5.98 -13.23
C LEU A 206 -4.33 4.96 -13.61
N SER A 207 -5.59 5.39 -13.82
CA SER A 207 -6.68 4.47 -14.20
C SER A 207 -6.40 3.70 -15.50
N ARG A 208 -5.66 4.30 -16.44
CA ARG A 208 -5.28 3.65 -17.71
C ARG A 208 -4.04 2.80 -17.59
N LEU A 209 -3.08 3.20 -16.75
CA LEU A 209 -1.95 2.36 -16.39
C LEU A 209 -2.41 1.05 -15.77
N LEU A 210 -3.38 1.16 -14.86
CA LEU A 210 -3.95 0.03 -14.16
C LEU A 210 -4.82 -0.84 -15.08
N VAL A 211 -5.67 -0.23 -15.92
CA VAL A 211 -6.53 -0.98 -16.85
C VAL A 211 -6.27 -0.55 -18.30
N PRO A 212 -5.19 -1.05 -18.94
CA PRO A 212 -4.83 -0.71 -20.32
C PRO A 212 -5.94 -0.90 -21.37
N HIS A 213 -6.82 -1.90 -21.20
CA HIS A 213 -7.90 -2.21 -22.15
C HIS A 213 -9.16 -1.34 -21.95
N LEU A 214 -9.17 -0.45 -20.95
CA LEU A 214 -10.31 0.42 -20.65
C LEU A 214 -10.45 1.54 -21.68
N SER A 215 -11.66 1.70 -22.23
CA SER A 215 -12.00 2.77 -23.18
C SER A 215 -13.14 3.64 -22.68
N ALA A 216 -13.12 4.94 -23.00
CA ALA A 216 -14.18 5.87 -22.58
C ALA A 216 -15.40 5.80 -23.53
N ASN A 217 -16.14 4.69 -23.55
CA ASN A 217 -17.48 4.59 -24.13
C ASN A 217 -18.56 4.65 -23.02
N GLU A 218 -19.86 4.70 -23.35
CA GLU A 218 -20.94 5.08 -22.41
C GLU A 218 -20.85 4.42 -21.01
N TYR A 219 -20.88 3.09 -20.94
CA TYR A 219 -20.79 2.37 -19.65
C TYR A 219 -19.38 2.41 -19.05
N LEU A 220 -18.36 2.25 -19.89
CA LEU A 220 -16.97 2.18 -19.44
C LEU A 220 -16.43 3.54 -18.94
N GLY A 221 -17.02 4.67 -19.37
CA GLY A 221 -16.76 5.99 -18.79
C GLY A 221 -17.12 6.02 -17.29
N SER A 222 -18.26 5.43 -16.93
CA SER A 222 -18.68 5.28 -15.53
C SER A 222 -17.71 4.41 -14.71
N MET A 223 -17.02 3.47 -15.37
CA MET A 223 -16.01 2.62 -14.75
C MET A 223 -14.70 3.36 -14.50
N ILE A 224 -14.27 4.21 -15.45
CA ILE A 224 -13.12 5.11 -15.28
C ILE A 224 -13.32 5.98 -14.03
N ASP A 225 -14.49 6.64 -13.91
CA ASP A 225 -14.81 7.49 -12.76
C ASP A 225 -14.73 6.73 -11.42
N ARG A 226 -15.11 5.44 -11.42
CA ARG A 226 -15.02 4.57 -10.24
C ARG A 226 -13.59 4.21 -9.89
N ILE A 227 -12.77 3.84 -10.87
CA ILE A 227 -11.35 3.53 -10.67
C ILE A 227 -10.60 4.77 -10.15
N GLU A 228 -10.88 5.95 -10.70
CA GLU A 228 -10.32 7.20 -10.21
C GLU A 228 -10.75 7.49 -8.76
N SER A 229 -12.02 7.26 -8.46
CA SER A 229 -12.56 7.40 -7.09
C SER A 229 -11.96 6.36 -6.12
N LEU A 230 -11.63 5.15 -6.60
CA LEU A 230 -10.93 4.12 -5.80
C LEU A 230 -9.51 4.55 -5.48
N CYS A 231 -8.78 5.14 -6.43
CA CYS A 231 -7.43 5.67 -6.18
C CYS A 231 -7.47 6.73 -5.07
N VAL A 232 -8.45 7.64 -5.13
CA VAL A 232 -8.69 8.62 -4.06
C VAL A 232 -9.07 7.93 -2.74
N GLY A 233 -9.94 6.92 -2.78
CA GLY A 233 -10.36 6.18 -1.59
C GLY A 233 -9.19 5.49 -0.89
N ILE A 234 -8.29 4.85 -1.63
CA ILE A 234 -7.05 4.23 -1.11
C ILE A 234 -6.21 5.28 -0.38
N ASP A 235 -6.00 6.46 -1.00
CA ASP A 235 -5.21 7.53 -0.40
C ASP A 235 -5.82 8.08 0.89
N GLU A 236 -7.15 8.23 0.94
CA GLU A 236 -7.84 8.70 2.13
C GLU A 236 -7.75 7.68 3.27
N ILE A 237 -7.91 6.38 2.97
CA ILE A 237 -7.72 5.30 3.95
C ILE A 237 -6.26 5.25 4.42
N GLY A 238 -5.30 5.32 3.50
CA GLY A 238 -3.87 5.35 3.82
C GLY A 238 -3.49 6.56 4.66
N THR A 239 -4.03 7.74 4.36
CA THR A 239 -3.86 8.94 5.18
C THR A 239 -4.35 8.71 6.61
N GLN A 240 -5.50 8.06 6.78
CA GLN A 240 -5.98 7.70 8.12
C GLN A 240 -5.11 6.62 8.78
N HIS A 241 -4.58 5.67 8.01
CA HIS A 241 -3.65 4.64 8.48
C HIS A 241 -2.38 5.24 9.09
N TYR A 242 -1.83 6.30 8.49
CA TYR A 242 -0.64 6.99 9.00
C TYR A 242 -0.93 8.19 9.92
N ARG A 243 -2.19 8.44 10.30
CA ARG A 243 -2.57 9.55 11.20
C ARG A 243 -2.68 9.18 12.67
N GLY A 244 -2.70 7.90 13.01
CA GLY A 244 -2.89 7.47 14.39
C GLY A 244 -4.29 7.00 14.76
N THR A 245 -4.40 6.43 15.96
CA THR A 245 -5.65 5.82 16.40
C THR A 245 -6.54 6.84 17.08
N GLY A 246 -7.79 6.92 16.65
CA GLY A 246 -8.75 7.84 17.24
C GLY A 246 -10.14 7.68 16.66
N ASN A 247 -11.15 8.15 17.39
CA ASN A 247 -12.56 8.02 16.98
C ASN A 247 -12.83 8.64 15.60
N HIS A 248 -12.18 9.77 15.28
CA HIS A 248 -12.32 10.40 13.98
C HIS A 248 -11.66 9.57 12.87
N THR A 249 -10.44 9.07 13.12
CA THR A 249 -9.73 8.18 12.20
C THR A 249 -10.56 6.95 11.87
N ASP A 250 -11.11 6.28 12.88
CA ASP A 250 -11.94 5.07 12.73
C ASP A 250 -13.22 5.33 11.90
N ILE A 251 -13.90 6.46 12.13
CA ILE A 251 -15.07 6.85 11.33
C ILE A 251 -14.67 7.08 9.87
N MET A 252 -13.56 7.77 9.63
CA MET A 252 -13.08 8.09 8.28
C MET A 252 -12.61 6.84 7.54
N VAL A 253 -11.84 5.96 8.18
CA VAL A 253 -11.43 4.66 7.61
C VAL A 253 -12.66 3.87 7.18
N ARG A 254 -13.68 3.74 8.04
CA ARG A 254 -14.89 2.98 7.72
C ARG A 254 -15.70 3.62 6.60
N TYR A 255 -15.83 4.94 6.60
CA TYR A 255 -16.53 5.65 5.52
C TYR A 255 -15.88 5.38 4.16
N HIS A 256 -14.56 5.55 4.07
CA HIS A 256 -13.84 5.34 2.82
C HIS A 256 -13.75 3.88 2.43
N PHE A 257 -13.57 2.96 3.38
CA PHE A 257 -13.63 1.51 3.13
C PHE A 257 -14.97 1.11 2.51
N ASN A 258 -16.09 1.50 3.13
CA ASN A 258 -17.42 1.18 2.63
C ASN A 258 -17.68 1.78 1.23
N ASN A 259 -17.18 2.99 0.99
CA ASN A 259 -17.24 3.63 -0.32
C ASN A 259 -16.44 2.82 -1.35
N CYS A 260 -15.21 2.40 -1.02
CA CYS A 260 -14.38 1.58 -1.90
C CYS A 260 -15.05 0.25 -2.25
N ILE A 261 -15.63 -0.47 -1.27
CA ILE A 261 -16.41 -1.69 -1.54
C ILE A 261 -17.60 -1.42 -2.48
N SER A 262 -18.29 -0.30 -2.30
CA SER A 262 -19.41 0.09 -3.17
C SER A 262 -18.96 0.42 -4.59
N LEU A 263 -17.81 1.07 -4.75
CA LEU A 263 -17.20 1.36 -6.05
C LEU A 263 -16.73 0.08 -6.75
N LEU A 264 -16.04 -0.82 -6.04
CA LEU A 264 -15.56 -2.11 -6.54
C LEU A 264 -16.72 -2.98 -7.05
N THR A 265 -17.76 -3.17 -6.23
CA THR A 265 -18.94 -3.94 -6.67
C THR A 265 -19.71 -3.23 -7.79
N GLY A 266 -19.69 -1.90 -7.81
CA GLY A 266 -20.25 -1.11 -8.90
C GLY A 266 -19.49 -1.26 -10.22
N ILE A 267 -18.19 -1.53 -10.21
CA ILE A 267 -17.41 -1.86 -11.42
C ILE A 267 -17.91 -3.20 -11.99
N GLY A 268 -18.11 -4.20 -11.15
CA GLY A 268 -18.71 -5.49 -11.55
C GLY A 268 -20.12 -5.33 -12.14
N ASP A 269 -20.96 -4.49 -11.52
CA ASP A 269 -22.31 -4.18 -12.03
C ASP A 269 -22.25 -3.52 -13.43
N VAL A 270 -21.30 -2.59 -13.66
CA VAL A 270 -21.10 -1.94 -14.97
C VAL A 270 -20.63 -2.95 -16.02
N LEU A 271 -19.69 -3.83 -15.68
CA LEU A 271 -19.24 -4.89 -16.59
C LEU A 271 -20.39 -5.83 -16.96
N ALA A 272 -21.25 -6.18 -16.00
CA ALA A 272 -22.41 -7.03 -16.25
C ALA A 272 -23.39 -6.39 -17.24
N LEU A 273 -23.73 -5.10 -17.05
CA LEU A 273 -24.62 -4.34 -17.94
C LEU A 273 -24.02 -4.21 -19.34
N HIS A 274 -22.73 -3.90 -19.41
CA HIS A 274 -22.04 -3.79 -20.69
C HIS A 274 -22.02 -5.12 -21.44
N THR A 275 -21.75 -6.22 -20.73
CA THR A 275 -21.75 -7.58 -21.30
C THR A 275 -23.13 -7.97 -21.80
N ARG A 276 -24.18 -7.70 -21.02
CA ARG A 276 -25.57 -7.93 -21.43
C ARG A 276 -25.89 -7.24 -22.76
N ASP A 277 -25.49 -5.99 -22.89
CA ASP A 277 -25.79 -5.18 -24.09
C ASP A 277 -24.98 -5.64 -25.31
N ILE A 278 -23.74 -6.10 -25.11
CA ILE A 278 -22.92 -6.69 -26.19
C ILE A 278 -23.51 -8.01 -26.70
N LEU A 279 -24.01 -8.85 -25.79
CA LEU A 279 -24.53 -10.18 -26.09
C LEU A 279 -26.05 -10.19 -26.35
N ASP A 280 -26.70 -9.01 -26.40
CA ASP A 280 -28.15 -8.85 -26.63
C ASP A 280 -29.04 -9.73 -25.73
N VAL A 281 -28.69 -9.83 -24.43
CA VAL A 281 -29.40 -10.70 -23.49
C VAL A 281 -30.65 -10.00 -22.93
N ASP A 282 -31.83 -10.58 -23.15
CA ASP A 282 -33.11 -10.07 -22.66
C ASP A 282 -33.28 -10.32 -21.14
N VAL A 283 -32.65 -9.45 -20.33
CA VAL A 283 -32.76 -9.43 -18.88
C VAL A 283 -32.78 -8.00 -18.34
N SER A 284 -33.63 -7.74 -17.34
CA SER A 284 -33.71 -6.42 -16.71
C SER A 284 -32.43 -6.06 -15.96
N ASP A 285 -32.09 -4.77 -15.88
CA ASP A 285 -30.94 -4.23 -15.14
C ASP A 285 -30.79 -4.83 -13.73
N ARG A 286 -31.90 -4.92 -12.98
CA ARG A 286 -31.91 -5.43 -11.59
C ARG A 286 -31.44 -6.88 -11.43
N ASN A 287 -31.52 -7.67 -12.50
CA ASN A 287 -31.14 -9.07 -12.53
C ASN A 287 -29.82 -9.28 -13.29
N THR A 288 -29.15 -8.20 -13.69
CA THR A 288 -27.89 -8.22 -14.44
C THR A 288 -26.72 -8.19 -13.46
N ASN A 289 -25.92 -9.26 -13.41
CA ASN A 289 -24.72 -9.35 -12.56
C ASN A 289 -23.75 -10.42 -13.10
N LEU A 290 -22.49 -10.37 -12.67
CA LEU A 290 -21.46 -11.37 -12.98
C LEU A 290 -21.28 -12.41 -11.86
N ARG A 291 -22.30 -12.65 -11.03
CA ARG A 291 -22.23 -13.65 -9.93
C ARG A 291 -22.68 -15.02 -10.42
N VAL A 292 -21.97 -16.05 -9.97
CA VAL A 292 -22.16 -17.43 -10.45
C VAL A 292 -23.54 -17.98 -10.06
N GLY A 293 -24.11 -18.75 -10.97
CA GLY A 293 -25.46 -19.31 -10.88
C GLY A 293 -26.15 -19.34 -12.24
N SER A 294 -27.46 -19.55 -12.26
CA SER A 294 -28.29 -19.55 -13.48
C SER A 294 -28.58 -18.13 -14.00
N ASN A 295 -27.59 -17.23 -13.96
CA ASN A 295 -27.73 -15.88 -14.48
C ASN A 295 -27.76 -15.92 -16.03
N PRO A 296 -28.78 -15.34 -16.69
CA PRO A 296 -28.85 -15.27 -18.15
C PRO A 296 -27.59 -14.71 -18.82
N VAL A 297 -26.94 -13.70 -18.21
CA VAL A 297 -25.71 -13.09 -18.74
C VAL A 297 -24.55 -14.09 -18.71
N LEU A 298 -24.39 -14.85 -17.63
CA LEU A 298 -23.34 -15.88 -17.55
C LEU A 298 -23.60 -17.06 -18.47
N GLN A 299 -24.87 -17.40 -18.72
CA GLN A 299 -25.24 -18.43 -19.69
C GLN A 299 -24.88 -17.97 -21.11
N ALA A 300 -25.25 -16.75 -21.47
CA ALA A 300 -24.90 -16.16 -22.77
C ALA A 300 -23.38 -16.06 -22.93
N LEU A 301 -22.65 -15.61 -21.91
CA LEU A 301 -21.18 -15.60 -21.92
C LEU A 301 -20.61 -17.00 -22.18
N LYS A 302 -21.12 -18.03 -21.51
CA LYS A 302 -20.65 -19.40 -21.73
C LYS A 302 -20.86 -19.88 -23.16
N GLU A 303 -21.92 -19.42 -23.83
CA GLU A 303 -22.26 -19.82 -25.20
C GLU A 303 -21.49 -19.00 -26.25
N GLU A 304 -21.27 -17.71 -26.01
CA GLU A 304 -20.75 -16.76 -27.00
C GLU A 304 -19.29 -16.33 -26.77
N ASN A 305 -18.79 -16.40 -25.53
CA ASN A 305 -17.42 -16.06 -25.15
C ASN A 305 -16.95 -16.88 -23.93
N GLU A 306 -16.55 -18.13 -24.19
CA GLU A 306 -16.12 -19.09 -23.15
C GLU A 306 -14.93 -18.58 -22.33
N ASP A 307 -14.01 -17.82 -22.94
CA ASP A 307 -12.85 -17.23 -22.26
C ASP A 307 -13.28 -16.22 -21.18
N ALA A 308 -14.18 -15.30 -21.53
CA ALA A 308 -14.74 -14.34 -20.58
C ALA A 308 -15.54 -15.04 -19.46
N TRP A 309 -16.29 -16.10 -19.79
CA TRP A 309 -16.98 -16.91 -18.80
C TRP A 309 -16.00 -17.59 -17.83
N LEU A 310 -14.94 -18.21 -18.35
CA LEU A 310 -13.94 -18.91 -17.55
C LEU A 310 -13.21 -17.94 -16.61
N HIS A 311 -12.85 -16.76 -17.11
CA HIS A 311 -12.24 -15.71 -16.31
C HIS A 311 -13.12 -15.28 -15.14
N VAL A 312 -14.44 -15.12 -15.35
CA VAL A 312 -15.40 -14.85 -14.26
C VAL A 312 -15.46 -16.00 -13.26
N GLN A 313 -15.43 -17.26 -13.72
CA GLN A 313 -15.44 -18.41 -12.81
C GLN A 313 -14.18 -18.49 -11.94
N GLN A 314 -13.00 -18.23 -12.52
CA GLN A 314 -11.73 -18.25 -11.79
C GLN A 314 -11.68 -17.17 -10.70
N ASN A 315 -12.28 -16.00 -10.96
CA ASN A 315 -12.30 -14.86 -10.04
C ASN A 315 -13.54 -14.83 -9.12
N HIS A 316 -14.38 -15.86 -9.15
CA HIS A 316 -15.60 -15.95 -8.35
C HIS A 316 -15.36 -15.77 -6.84
N PRO A 317 -14.35 -16.40 -6.20
CA PRO A 317 -14.16 -16.26 -4.76
C PRO A 317 -13.95 -14.81 -4.34
N PHE A 318 -13.12 -14.09 -5.08
CA PHE A 318 -12.88 -12.66 -4.88
C PHE A 318 -14.16 -11.82 -5.05
N ILE A 319 -14.92 -12.05 -6.13
CA ILE A 319 -16.18 -11.33 -6.40
C ILE A 319 -17.15 -11.49 -5.22
N GLU A 320 -17.31 -12.71 -4.69
CA GLU A 320 -18.21 -12.95 -3.56
C GLU A 320 -17.72 -12.31 -2.27
N LEU A 321 -16.41 -12.30 -2.01
CA LEU A 321 -15.85 -11.62 -0.84
C LEU A 321 -16.25 -10.14 -0.80
N LEU A 322 -16.20 -9.44 -1.94
CA LEU A 322 -16.66 -8.06 -2.03
C LEU A 322 -18.17 -7.91 -1.77
N HIS A 323 -18.96 -8.86 -2.26
CA HIS A 323 -20.41 -8.85 -2.08
C HIS A 323 -20.85 -9.11 -0.63
N ILE A 324 -20.08 -9.85 0.16
CA ILE A 324 -20.32 -10.00 1.61
C ILE A 324 -20.29 -8.63 2.29
N PHE A 325 -19.24 -7.84 2.07
CA PHE A 325 -19.14 -6.49 2.63
C PHE A 325 -20.21 -5.55 2.06
N ARG A 326 -20.51 -5.63 0.76
CA ARG A 326 -21.59 -4.83 0.14
C ARG A 326 -22.93 -5.09 0.82
N ASN A 327 -23.27 -6.36 1.07
CA ASN A 327 -24.52 -6.73 1.74
C ASN A 327 -24.55 -6.17 3.16
N ASP A 328 -23.45 -6.28 3.91
CA ASP A 328 -23.34 -5.71 5.25
C ASP A 328 -23.55 -4.18 5.26
N ILE A 329 -22.99 -3.49 4.27
CA ILE A 329 -23.13 -2.02 4.08
C ILE A 329 -24.59 -1.66 3.76
N ILE A 330 -25.21 -2.34 2.79
CA ILE A 330 -26.59 -2.07 2.35
C ILE A 330 -27.58 -2.33 3.49
N HIS A 331 -27.41 -3.42 4.22
CA HIS A 331 -28.30 -3.81 5.30
C HIS A 331 -28.01 -3.10 6.62
N GLN A 332 -26.92 -2.30 6.67
CA GLN A 332 -26.44 -1.61 7.88
C GLN A 332 -26.26 -2.56 9.09
N SER A 333 -26.16 -3.86 8.84
CA SER A 333 -26.09 -4.92 9.86
C SER A 333 -24.86 -4.75 10.75
N GLY A 334 -23.74 -4.33 10.16
CA GLY A 334 -22.51 -3.97 10.84
C GLY A 334 -22.51 -2.54 11.39
N VAL A 335 -23.18 -1.58 10.74
CA VAL A 335 -23.19 -0.17 11.19
C VAL A 335 -23.85 -0.01 12.56
N ILE A 336 -24.90 -0.79 12.85
CA ILE A 336 -25.60 -0.78 14.15
C ILE A 336 -24.79 -1.50 15.25
N LYS A 337 -23.96 -2.49 14.89
CA LYS A 337 -23.10 -3.23 15.83
C LYS A 337 -21.75 -2.54 16.09
N ARG A 338 -21.27 -1.74 15.14
CA ARG A 338 -19.97 -1.04 15.16
C ARG A 338 -20.07 0.38 15.74
N GLY A 339 -20.94 0.59 16.74
CA GLY A 339 -21.25 1.90 17.33
C GLY A 339 -20.01 2.74 17.71
N PRO A 340 -20.15 4.06 17.92
CA PRO A 340 -19.02 4.93 18.18
C PRO A 340 -18.39 4.62 19.54
N GLY A 341 -17.06 4.40 19.54
CA GLY A 341 -16.16 4.65 20.66
C GLY A 341 -16.35 3.76 21.90
N HIS A 342 -15.39 2.85 22.09
CA HIS A 342 -15.18 1.99 23.26
C HIS A 342 -16.12 0.78 23.39
N THR A 343 -15.53 -0.42 23.33
CA THR A 343 -16.06 -1.59 24.03
C THR A 343 -15.39 -1.66 25.40
N VAL A 344 -16.17 -1.45 26.46
CA VAL A 344 -15.73 -1.73 27.82
C VAL A 344 -15.77 -3.25 28.02
N THR A 345 -14.62 -3.92 27.94
CA THR A 345 -14.44 -5.30 28.41
C THR A 345 -13.82 -5.30 29.80
N GLY A 346 -14.65 -5.12 30.83
CA GLY A 346 -14.22 -5.15 32.24
C GLY A 346 -13.41 -3.91 32.68
N ASP A 347 -12.48 -4.10 33.63
CA ASP A 347 -11.61 -3.05 34.21
C ASP A 347 -10.42 -2.66 33.31
N ASN A 348 -10.25 -3.31 32.15
CA ASN A 348 -9.16 -3.04 31.23
C ASN A 348 -9.66 -2.26 30.01
N MET A 349 -9.12 -1.06 29.81
CA MET A 349 -9.19 -0.39 28.51
C MET A 349 -8.33 -1.19 27.52
N VAL A 350 -8.97 -1.82 26.55
CA VAL A 350 -8.26 -2.36 25.37
C VAL A 350 -8.16 -1.21 24.37
N GLU A 351 -6.94 -0.74 24.08
CA GLU A 351 -6.70 0.19 22.97
C GLU A 351 -7.18 -0.47 21.67
N TRP A 352 -8.09 0.22 20.98
CA TRP A 352 -8.60 -0.23 19.69
C TRP A 352 -7.53 -0.08 18.61
N GLY A 353 -7.43 -1.07 17.72
CA GLY A 353 -6.83 -0.86 16.40
C GLY A 353 -7.87 -0.23 15.48
N SER A 354 -7.91 1.10 15.37
CA SER A 354 -8.89 1.88 14.57
C SER A 354 -8.80 1.68 13.05
N HIS A 355 -8.11 0.64 12.61
CA HIS A 355 -7.76 0.34 11.23
C HIS A 355 -8.24 -1.05 10.82
N SER A 356 -8.72 -1.85 11.78
CA SER A 356 -9.12 -3.22 11.54
C SER A 356 -10.62 -3.45 11.66
N ILE A 357 -11.15 -4.22 10.72
CA ILE A 357 -12.55 -4.68 10.70
C ILE A 357 -12.57 -6.09 11.25
N TRP A 358 -13.15 -6.25 12.44
CA TRP A 358 -13.28 -7.55 13.08
C TRP A 358 -14.38 -8.39 12.42
N LEU A 359 -14.10 -9.65 12.11
CA LEU A 359 -15.08 -10.55 11.50
C LEU A 359 -16.30 -10.79 12.40
N THR A 360 -16.15 -10.66 13.72
CA THR A 360 -17.27 -10.71 14.68
C THR A 360 -18.33 -9.64 14.46
N THR A 361 -18.03 -8.60 13.68
CA THR A 361 -19.00 -7.55 13.34
C THR A 361 -19.95 -7.97 12.21
N LEU A 362 -19.60 -9.00 11.44
CA LEU A 362 -20.44 -9.59 10.40
C LEU A 362 -21.54 -10.46 11.01
N SER A 363 -22.51 -10.87 10.19
CA SER A 363 -23.44 -11.94 10.58
C SER A 363 -22.72 -13.30 10.63
N GLU A 364 -23.31 -14.29 11.29
CA GLU A 364 -22.74 -15.64 11.31
C GLU A 364 -22.63 -16.23 9.90
N ASP A 365 -23.68 -16.08 9.09
CA ASP A 365 -23.72 -16.53 7.70
C ASP A 365 -22.64 -15.82 6.86
N ASP A 366 -22.53 -14.49 6.96
CA ASP A 366 -21.51 -13.71 6.22
C ASP A 366 -20.09 -14.10 6.63
N ARG A 367 -19.86 -14.45 7.91
CA ARG A 367 -18.55 -14.90 8.40
C ARG A 367 -18.19 -16.28 7.86
N GLU A 368 -19.14 -17.21 7.79
CA GLU A 368 -18.92 -18.52 7.20
C GLU A 368 -18.68 -18.42 5.68
N ASP A 369 -19.43 -17.56 4.99
CA ASP A 369 -19.19 -17.27 3.57
C ASP A 369 -17.82 -16.60 3.36
N PHE A 370 -17.43 -15.66 4.22
CA PHE A 370 -16.11 -15.03 4.16
C PHE A 370 -15.02 -16.09 4.26
N LYS A 371 -15.10 -16.96 5.27
CA LYS A 371 -14.16 -18.08 5.45
C LYS A 371 -14.13 -19.00 4.23
N LYS A 372 -15.30 -19.37 3.69
CA LYS A 372 -15.43 -20.24 2.53
C LYS A 372 -14.75 -19.66 1.29
N TYR A 373 -14.94 -18.38 0.98
CA TYR A 373 -14.38 -17.78 -0.23
C TYR A 373 -12.93 -17.35 -0.03
N TYR A 374 -12.56 -16.85 1.14
CA TYR A 374 -11.18 -16.48 1.44
C TYR A 374 -10.23 -17.66 1.38
N THR A 375 -10.64 -18.85 1.87
CA THR A 375 -9.81 -20.07 1.78
C THR A 375 -9.59 -20.58 0.36
N GLN A 376 -10.28 -20.03 -0.64
CA GLN A 376 -10.06 -20.32 -2.05
C GLN A 376 -9.12 -19.32 -2.72
N LEU A 377 -8.77 -18.23 -2.03
CA LEU A 377 -7.72 -17.31 -2.48
C LEU A 377 -6.35 -17.89 -2.11
N ASP A 378 -5.38 -17.70 -3.00
CA ASP A 378 -3.99 -17.96 -2.70
C ASP A 378 -3.43 -16.76 -1.94
N ASP A 379 -3.55 -16.80 -0.61
CA ASP A 379 -3.10 -15.74 0.28
C ASP A 379 -2.09 -16.27 1.30
N SER A 380 -1.01 -15.51 1.47
CA SER A 380 0.09 -15.87 2.34
C SER A 380 0.46 -14.71 3.25
N VAL A 381 1.04 -15.03 4.41
CA VAL A 381 1.60 -14.00 5.29
C VAL A 381 2.78 -13.37 4.58
N LEU A 382 2.72 -12.05 4.38
CA LEU A 382 3.77 -11.31 3.70
C LEU A 382 5.10 -11.48 4.46
N PRO A 383 6.24 -11.60 3.75
CA PRO A 383 7.55 -11.50 4.38
C PRO A 383 7.59 -10.21 5.20
N ASN A 384 8.06 -10.28 6.45
CA ASN A 384 8.23 -9.12 7.32
C ASN A 384 6.94 -8.50 7.91
N GLU A 385 5.77 -9.06 7.62
CA GLU A 385 4.49 -8.53 8.10
C GLU A 385 3.80 -9.45 9.11
N LEU A 386 2.90 -8.86 9.90
CA LEU A 386 2.00 -9.60 10.80
C LEU A 386 0.65 -9.94 10.15
N MET A 387 0.51 -9.64 8.86
CA MET A 387 -0.72 -9.78 8.11
C MET A 387 -0.45 -10.38 6.74
N THR A 388 -1.49 -10.90 6.12
CA THR A 388 -1.43 -11.44 4.76
C THR A 388 -1.44 -10.36 3.69
N GLU A 389 -1.28 -10.73 2.42
CA GLU A 389 -1.38 -9.79 1.29
C GLU A 389 -2.75 -9.12 1.22
N TRP A 390 -3.81 -9.84 1.62
CA TRP A 390 -5.16 -9.29 1.73
C TRP A 390 -5.40 -8.50 3.02
N GLY A 391 -4.37 -8.29 3.85
CA GLY A 391 -4.51 -7.59 5.12
C GLY A 391 -5.29 -8.40 6.16
N ILE A 392 -5.23 -9.73 6.11
CA ILE A 392 -5.86 -10.57 7.12
C ILE A 392 -4.90 -10.72 8.31
N ILE A 393 -5.42 -10.41 9.50
CA ILE A 393 -4.73 -10.62 10.77
C ILE A 393 -5.40 -11.74 11.53
N THR A 394 -4.63 -12.80 11.79
CA THR A 394 -5.02 -13.96 12.58
C THR A 394 -4.21 -14.05 13.87
N PRO A 395 -4.74 -14.72 14.91
CA PRO A 395 -3.96 -15.02 16.11
C PRO A 395 -2.73 -15.89 15.82
N GLU A 396 -2.85 -16.79 14.83
CA GLU A 396 -1.77 -17.66 14.37
C GLU A 396 -0.93 -16.92 13.30
N ARG A 397 0.37 -16.77 13.52
CA ARG A 397 1.27 -15.96 12.66
C ARG A 397 1.81 -16.68 11.42
N GLU A 398 1.74 -18.01 11.37
CA GLU A 398 2.35 -18.82 10.29
C GLU A 398 1.34 -19.44 9.33
N SER A 399 0.11 -19.66 9.79
CA SER A 399 -0.99 -20.18 8.98
C SER A 399 -2.24 -19.34 9.28
N PRO A 400 -2.69 -18.47 8.38
CA PRO A 400 -3.83 -17.61 8.64
C PRO A 400 -5.12 -18.42 8.64
N THR A 401 -5.42 -19.03 9.78
CA THR A 401 -6.70 -19.72 10.01
C THR A 401 -7.75 -18.67 10.37
N ILE A 402 -8.80 -18.57 9.55
CA ILE A 402 -9.93 -17.67 9.84
C ILE A 402 -10.67 -18.16 11.09
N THR A 403 -10.69 -17.31 12.11
CA THR A 403 -11.37 -17.51 13.40
C THR A 403 -12.26 -16.31 13.72
N GLU A 404 -13.01 -16.38 14.82
CA GLU A 404 -13.77 -15.22 15.29
C GLU A 404 -12.88 -14.04 15.74
N HIS A 405 -11.62 -14.31 16.08
CA HIS A 405 -10.63 -13.29 16.45
C HIS A 405 -9.84 -12.76 15.25
N THR A 406 -10.25 -13.12 14.03
CA THR A 406 -9.68 -12.56 12.82
C THR A 406 -10.16 -11.12 12.62
N SER A 407 -9.23 -10.26 12.19
CA SER A 407 -9.53 -8.89 11.77
C SER A 407 -8.90 -8.59 10.42
N ILE A 408 -9.43 -7.59 9.74
CA ILE A 408 -9.01 -7.19 8.40
C ILE A 408 -8.45 -5.77 8.47
N ASP A 409 -7.19 -5.55 8.12
CA ASP A 409 -6.67 -4.19 7.92
C ASP A 409 -7.34 -3.56 6.70
N ALA A 410 -8.09 -2.48 6.91
CA ALA A 410 -8.90 -1.86 5.88
C ALA A 410 -8.06 -1.28 4.74
N TYR A 411 -6.83 -0.81 5.02
CA TYR A 411 -5.96 -0.22 4.01
C TYR A 411 -5.39 -1.30 3.09
N GLN A 412 -4.77 -2.34 3.66
CA GLN A 412 -4.19 -3.45 2.89
C GLN A 412 -5.26 -4.24 2.14
N PHE A 413 -6.40 -4.54 2.78
CA PHE A 413 -7.50 -5.21 2.10
C PHE A 413 -8.02 -4.41 0.91
N THR A 414 -8.20 -3.09 1.07
CA THR A 414 -8.68 -2.25 -0.03
C THR A 414 -7.66 -2.18 -1.16
N LYS A 415 -6.36 -2.03 -0.85
CA LYS A 415 -5.29 -2.08 -1.86
C LYS A 415 -5.36 -3.38 -2.66
N ARG A 416 -5.37 -4.53 -1.97
CA ARG A 416 -5.39 -5.84 -2.64
C ARG A 416 -6.66 -6.03 -3.46
N ALA A 417 -7.82 -5.69 -2.89
CA ALA A 417 -9.09 -5.77 -3.60
C ALA A 417 -9.16 -4.89 -4.85
N VAL A 418 -8.52 -3.71 -4.84
CA VAL A 418 -8.43 -2.86 -6.02
C VAL A 418 -7.45 -3.42 -7.05
N ALA A 419 -6.29 -3.93 -6.63
CA ALA A 419 -5.35 -4.62 -7.53
C ALA A 419 -6.03 -5.76 -8.29
N GLU A 420 -6.70 -6.64 -7.55
CA GLU A 420 -7.44 -7.80 -8.09
C GLU A 420 -8.60 -7.38 -9.00
N MET A 421 -9.34 -6.34 -8.64
CA MET A 421 -10.40 -5.80 -9.52
C MET A 421 -9.83 -5.23 -10.80
N VAL A 422 -8.71 -4.50 -10.72
CA VAL A 422 -8.04 -3.90 -11.87
C VAL A 422 -7.56 -4.99 -12.84
N GLU A 423 -6.88 -6.01 -12.33
CA GLU A 423 -6.43 -7.17 -13.12
C GLU A 423 -7.62 -7.92 -13.73
N PHE A 424 -8.65 -8.19 -12.91
CA PHE A 424 -9.88 -8.82 -13.38
C PHE A 424 -10.50 -8.04 -14.53
N VAL A 425 -10.69 -6.73 -14.37
CA VAL A 425 -11.31 -5.86 -15.37
C VAL A 425 -10.47 -5.80 -16.64
N ASP A 426 -9.15 -5.62 -16.52
CA ASP A 426 -8.28 -5.49 -17.68
C ASP A 426 -8.31 -6.76 -18.54
N GLU A 427 -8.12 -7.91 -17.91
CA GLU A 427 -8.16 -9.20 -18.58
C GLU A 427 -9.56 -9.50 -19.14
N TYR A 428 -10.63 -9.16 -18.41
CA TYR A 428 -12.00 -9.33 -18.87
C TYR A 428 -12.27 -8.49 -20.13
N LEU A 429 -11.84 -7.23 -20.15
CA LEU A 429 -11.96 -6.37 -21.34
C LEU A 429 -11.11 -6.90 -22.50
N ARG A 430 -9.90 -7.40 -22.23
CA ARG A 430 -9.05 -8.02 -23.25
C ARG A 430 -9.74 -9.20 -23.93
N VAL A 431 -10.32 -10.14 -23.17
CA VAL A 431 -11.03 -11.30 -23.73
C VAL A 431 -12.38 -10.94 -24.38
N LEU A 432 -12.94 -9.77 -24.06
CA LEU A 432 -14.05 -9.16 -24.81
C LEU A 432 -13.61 -8.45 -26.10
N GLY A 433 -12.30 -8.44 -26.41
CA GLY A 433 -11.75 -7.87 -27.65
C GLY A 433 -11.49 -6.37 -27.58
N PHE A 434 -11.41 -5.77 -26.39
CA PHE A 434 -10.99 -4.38 -26.27
C PHE A 434 -9.50 -4.24 -26.56
N PRO A 435 -9.08 -3.18 -27.29
CA PRO A 435 -7.67 -2.97 -27.61
C PRO A 435 -6.92 -2.38 -26.41
N ASN A 436 -5.64 -2.74 -26.26
CA ASN A 436 -4.74 -2.09 -25.32
C ASN A 436 -4.54 -0.62 -25.73
N ARG A 437 -5.07 0.30 -24.92
CA ARG A 437 -5.03 1.72 -25.23
C ARG A 437 -3.65 2.32 -25.04
N ILE A 438 -2.87 1.83 -24.08
CA ILE A 438 -1.51 2.34 -23.86
C ILE A 438 -0.63 2.11 -25.09
N ARG A 439 -0.67 0.91 -25.67
CA ARG A 439 0.08 0.58 -26.90
C ARG A 439 -0.33 1.41 -28.11
N THR A 440 -1.58 1.89 -28.13
CA THR A 440 -2.12 2.69 -29.22
C THR A 440 -2.04 4.20 -28.98
N LEU A 441 -1.50 4.65 -27.83
CA LEU A 441 -1.28 6.07 -27.55
C LEU A 441 -0.25 6.65 -28.51
N THR A 442 -0.63 7.75 -29.14
CA THR A 442 0.28 8.52 -29.99
C THR A 442 0.71 9.80 -29.28
N ASP A 443 1.92 10.28 -29.59
CA ASP A 443 2.38 11.59 -29.10
C ASP A 443 1.50 12.76 -29.56
N ASN A 444 0.65 12.51 -30.57
CA ASN A 444 -0.28 13.45 -31.16
C ASN A 444 -1.68 13.42 -30.54
N ASP A 445 -1.96 12.56 -29.55
CA ASP A 445 -3.22 12.58 -28.84
C ASP A 445 -3.38 13.92 -28.11
N ARG A 446 -4.24 14.79 -28.67
CA ARG A 446 -4.45 16.17 -28.20
C ARG A 446 -5.29 16.26 -26.91
N GLY A 447 -5.35 15.17 -26.14
CA GLY A 447 -6.12 15.05 -24.90
C GLY A 447 -5.28 15.23 -23.62
N LEU A 448 -5.92 14.96 -22.48
CA LEU A 448 -5.28 14.98 -21.15
C LEU A 448 -4.24 13.87 -20.94
N LEU A 449 -4.18 12.90 -21.85
CA LEU A 449 -3.32 11.72 -21.76
C LEU A 449 -2.26 11.74 -22.85
N ARG A 450 -1.00 11.91 -22.46
CA ARG A 450 0.16 11.74 -23.36
C ARG A 450 0.89 10.47 -22.97
N ARG A 451 1.44 9.77 -23.96
CA ARG A 451 2.27 8.56 -23.72
C ARG A 451 3.38 8.83 -22.72
N HIS A 452 4.14 9.91 -22.92
CA HIS A 452 5.18 10.33 -21.98
C HIS A 452 4.67 10.53 -20.55
N THR A 453 3.47 11.08 -20.35
CA THR A 453 2.87 11.23 -19.00
C THR A 453 2.66 9.88 -18.33
N VAL A 454 2.12 8.93 -19.08
CA VAL A 454 1.80 7.57 -18.61
C VAL A 454 3.09 6.84 -18.25
N GLU A 455 4.11 6.91 -19.10
CA GLU A 455 5.44 6.34 -18.85
C GLU A 455 6.10 6.98 -17.61
N THR A 456 6.02 8.30 -17.46
CA THR A 456 6.54 8.99 -16.25
C THR A 456 5.77 8.57 -14.99
N VAL A 457 4.45 8.45 -15.03
CA VAL A 457 3.68 7.98 -13.86
C VAL A 457 4.07 6.55 -13.49
N ALA A 458 4.26 5.67 -14.48
CA ALA A 458 4.70 4.29 -14.23
C ALA A 458 6.12 4.21 -13.66
N GLY A 459 7.06 5.01 -14.17
CA GLY A 459 8.45 4.94 -13.76
C GLY A 459 8.74 5.64 -12.43
N GLU A 460 8.10 6.77 -12.20
CA GLU A 460 8.47 7.72 -11.13
C GLU A 460 7.36 7.91 -10.09
N GLY A 461 6.16 7.40 -10.36
CA GLY A 461 5.01 7.59 -9.49
C GLY A 461 5.15 6.82 -8.18
N LEU A 462 4.76 7.46 -7.08
CA LEU A 462 4.73 6.82 -5.76
C LEU A 462 3.31 6.37 -5.42
N PHE A 463 2.79 5.30 -6.01
CA PHE A 463 1.45 4.78 -5.69
C PHE A 463 1.48 3.27 -5.43
N PRO A 464 0.81 2.76 -4.38
CA PRO A 464 0.91 1.37 -3.95
C PRO A 464 0.53 0.31 -5.00
N LEU A 465 -0.18 0.67 -6.06
CA LEU A 465 -0.61 -0.26 -7.11
C LEU A 465 0.26 -0.24 -8.38
N ILE A 466 1.36 0.53 -8.39
CA ILE A 466 2.27 0.57 -9.54
C ILE A 466 3.66 0.01 -9.21
N ASP A 467 3.87 -0.50 -8.01
CA ASP A 467 5.17 -1.00 -7.52
C ASP A 467 5.79 -2.04 -8.47
N ASP A 468 4.96 -2.88 -9.10
CA ASP A 468 5.41 -3.97 -9.98
C ASP A 468 5.29 -3.63 -11.49
N LEU A 469 4.95 -2.40 -11.85
CA LEU A 469 4.86 -1.99 -13.26
C LEU A 469 6.23 -1.57 -13.80
N ASP A 470 6.69 -2.25 -14.86
CA ASP A 470 7.81 -1.81 -15.67
C ASP A 470 7.31 -0.93 -16.84
N PRO A 471 7.66 0.37 -16.90
CA PRO A 471 7.34 1.24 -18.02
C PRO A 471 7.77 0.70 -19.39
N SER A 472 8.78 -0.17 -19.45
CA SER A 472 9.24 -0.79 -20.68
C SER A 472 8.18 -1.70 -21.31
N GLU A 473 7.34 -2.36 -20.49
CA GLU A 473 6.26 -3.24 -20.95
C GLU A 473 5.11 -2.49 -21.61
N LEU A 474 4.96 -1.20 -21.26
CA LEU A 474 3.98 -0.30 -21.86
C LEU A 474 4.32 0.03 -23.33
N SER A 475 5.56 -0.22 -23.75
CA SER A 475 6.11 0.18 -25.05
C SER A 475 6.20 -0.93 -26.11
N GLY A 476 5.68 -2.13 -25.82
CA GLY A 476 5.74 -3.29 -26.70
C GLY A 476 5.13 -3.07 -28.10
N PRO A 477 5.57 -3.84 -29.13
CA PRO A 477 5.04 -3.72 -30.48
C PRO A 477 3.53 -3.93 -30.51
N VAL A 478 2.85 -3.21 -31.40
CA VAL A 478 1.46 -3.48 -31.75
C VAL A 478 1.44 -4.89 -32.34
N GLU A 479 0.82 -5.84 -31.67
CA GLU A 479 0.51 -7.14 -32.28
C GLU A 479 -0.61 -6.89 -33.30
N ASP A 480 -0.28 -7.10 -34.57
CA ASP A 480 -1.15 -6.88 -35.74
C ASP A 480 -2.31 -7.88 -35.84
#